data_AF-A0A2N9J4K5-F1
#
_entry.id   AF-A0A2N9J4K5-F1
#
_cell.length_a   1.000
_cell.length_b   1.000
_cell.length_c   1.000
_cell.angle_alpha   90.00
_cell.angle_beta   90.00
_cell.angle_gamma   90.00
#
_symmetry.space_group_name_H-M   'P 1'
#
loop_
_entity.id
_entity.type
_entity.pdbx_description
1 polymer ?
#
loop_
_entity_poly.entity_id
_entity_poly.type
_entity_poly.pdbx_seq_one_letter_code
_entity_poly.pdbx_strand_id
1 'polypeptide(L)'
;MKCIKQLAESPGLTSIPSNYAFTTNPDDQAVSEEPEDLLPVIDFSLLTSGTPHQRSKIIQELGQACKDWGFFMLINHGIPESLMEAVIEGIRGFFDLTEEEKREFEQTNVLNPIRYGTSFNRSMEKVSFWRDFLKAFVHPEFNFPNKPAGFRFTESVDQEETKWKQMERQNVATWKRKRANRDGEREICYLSWRRRGGSSQPTMGATTARGGSLVA
;
A
#
# COMPACT_ATOMS: atom_id res chain seq x y z
N MET A 1 -17.36 -19.11 -0.36
CA MET A 1 -16.67 -19.06 0.94
C MET A 1 -17.12 -17.78 1.63
N LYS A 2 -17.38 -17.77 2.94
CA LYS A 2 -17.74 -16.52 3.63
C LYS A 2 -16.53 -15.59 3.64
N CYS A 3 -16.77 -14.27 3.51
CA CYS A 3 -15.71 -13.29 3.67
C CYS A 3 -15.25 -13.21 5.14
N ILE A 4 -14.11 -12.59 5.39
CA ILE A 4 -13.56 -12.44 6.74
C ILE A 4 -14.45 -11.52 7.58
N LYS A 5 -15.00 -10.45 7.02
CA LYS A 5 -15.96 -9.56 7.71
C LYS A 5 -17.14 -10.36 8.28
N GLN A 6 -17.80 -11.18 7.47
CA GLN A 6 -18.91 -12.03 7.91
C GLN A 6 -18.48 -13.08 8.95
N LEU A 7 -17.28 -13.64 8.83
CA LEU A 7 -16.76 -14.58 9.81
C LEU A 7 -16.54 -13.89 11.15
N ALA A 8 -15.93 -12.71 11.15
CA ALA A 8 -15.66 -11.89 12.32
C ALA A 8 -16.93 -11.40 13.02
N GLU A 9 -17.97 -11.06 12.26
CA GLU A 9 -19.27 -10.60 12.77
C GLU A 9 -20.20 -11.76 13.19
N SER A 10 -19.78 -13.02 12.98
CA SER A 10 -20.63 -14.16 13.30
C SER A 10 -20.75 -14.40 14.81
N PRO A 11 -21.96 -14.61 15.35
CA PRO A 11 -22.19 -14.73 16.80
C PRO A 11 -21.56 -15.99 17.43
N GLY A 12 -21.08 -16.93 16.61
CA GLY A 12 -20.44 -18.17 17.07
C GLY A 12 -18.91 -18.16 17.05
N LEU A 13 -18.26 -17.05 16.66
CA LEU A 13 -16.80 -16.98 16.62
C LEU A 13 -16.24 -16.74 18.03
N THR A 14 -15.80 -17.82 18.68
CA THR A 14 -15.19 -17.77 20.02
C THR A 14 -13.66 -17.73 19.98
N SER A 15 -13.04 -18.14 18.87
CA SER A 15 -11.60 -18.06 18.63
C SER A 15 -11.29 -17.94 17.14
N ILE A 16 -10.12 -17.38 16.81
CA ILE A 16 -9.63 -17.33 15.43
C ILE A 16 -9.39 -18.77 14.92
N PRO A 17 -9.91 -19.16 13.74
CA PRO A 17 -9.68 -20.49 13.19
C PRO A 17 -8.19 -20.74 12.92
N SER A 18 -7.75 -21.98 13.12
CA SER A 18 -6.32 -22.35 13.09
C SER A 18 -5.63 -22.03 11.76
N ASN A 19 -6.34 -22.02 10.63
CA ASN A 19 -5.76 -21.66 9.35
C ASN A 19 -5.38 -20.16 9.23
N TYR A 20 -5.84 -19.30 10.14
CA TYR A 20 -5.42 -17.90 10.28
C TYR A 20 -4.47 -17.67 11.47
N ALA A 21 -4.27 -18.69 12.31
CA ALA A 21 -3.38 -18.59 13.44
C ALA A 21 -1.92 -18.72 12.97
N PHE A 22 -1.16 -17.64 13.12
CA PHE A 22 0.28 -17.67 12.91
C PHE A 22 0.95 -18.27 14.15
N THR A 23 1.71 -19.35 13.97
CA THR A 23 2.56 -19.90 15.02
C THR A 23 3.93 -19.25 14.92
N THR A 24 4.30 -18.43 15.90
CA THR A 24 5.66 -17.88 16.03
C THR A 24 6.67 -19.02 16.15
N ASN A 25 7.76 -18.92 15.42
CA ASN A 25 8.89 -19.82 15.60
C ASN A 25 9.56 -19.49 16.94
N PRO A 26 10.09 -20.45 17.71
CA PRO A 26 10.78 -20.16 18.97
C PRO A 26 12.01 -19.23 18.80
N ASP A 27 12.54 -19.16 17.57
CA ASP A 27 13.64 -18.28 17.17
C ASP A 27 13.17 -16.87 16.75
N ASP A 28 11.86 -16.62 16.62
CA ASP A 28 11.33 -15.29 16.33
C ASP A 28 11.51 -14.44 17.60
N GLN A 29 12.47 -13.52 17.56
CA GLN A 29 12.72 -12.61 18.68
C GLN A 29 11.46 -11.78 18.94
N ALA A 30 11.02 -11.76 20.20
CA ALA A 30 10.02 -10.82 20.66
C ALA A 30 10.50 -9.40 20.33
N VAL A 31 9.61 -8.57 19.78
CA VAL A 31 9.88 -7.16 19.49
C VAL A 31 10.31 -6.50 20.81
N SER A 32 11.58 -6.13 20.92
CA SER A 32 12.11 -5.40 22.07
C SER A 32 11.48 -4.01 22.11
N GLU A 33 11.11 -3.55 23.31
CA GLU A 33 10.62 -2.19 23.58
C GLU A 33 11.77 -1.16 23.48
N GLU A 34 12.50 -1.17 22.38
CA GLU A 34 13.44 -0.09 22.03
C GLU A 34 12.64 1.19 21.76
N PRO A 35 13.21 2.38 22.02
CA PRO A 35 12.55 3.63 21.67
C PRO A 35 12.14 3.58 20.20
N GLU A 36 10.85 3.77 19.94
CA GLU A 36 10.29 3.75 18.58
C GLU A 36 10.98 4.84 17.75
N ASP A 37 11.98 4.44 16.97
CA ASP A 37 12.54 5.32 15.96
C ASP A 37 11.39 5.77 15.04
N LEU A 38 11.13 7.08 15.03
CA LEU A 38 10.00 7.63 14.30
C LEU A 38 10.26 7.50 12.80
N LEU A 39 9.29 6.94 12.08
CA LEU A 39 9.37 6.79 10.62
C LEU A 39 9.70 8.13 9.96
N PRO A 40 10.64 8.16 9.00
CA PRO A 40 11.00 9.38 8.30
C PRO A 40 9.77 10.04 7.67
N VAL A 41 9.63 11.35 7.84
CA VAL A 41 8.59 12.17 7.22
C VAL A 41 9.22 13.06 6.17
N ILE A 42 8.78 12.92 4.92
CA ILE A 42 9.28 13.68 3.78
C ILE A 42 8.25 14.75 3.39
N ASP A 43 8.66 16.01 3.39
CA ASP A 43 7.86 17.11 2.85
C ASP A 43 8.00 17.17 1.32
N PHE A 44 6.97 16.74 0.62
CA PHE A 44 6.99 16.64 -0.83
C PHE A 44 6.94 18.01 -1.52
N SER A 45 6.40 19.05 -0.87
CA SER A 45 6.36 20.40 -1.44
C SER A 45 7.78 20.96 -1.66
N LEU A 46 8.75 20.50 -0.88
CA LEU A 46 10.15 20.89 -1.04
C LEU A 46 10.78 20.31 -2.31
N LEU A 47 10.23 19.24 -2.90
CA LEU A 47 10.68 18.68 -4.18
C LEU A 47 10.14 19.47 -5.38
N THR A 48 8.88 19.91 -5.28
CA THR A 48 8.11 20.52 -6.38
C THR A 48 8.19 22.04 -6.40
N SER A 49 8.24 22.68 -5.23
CA SER A 49 8.16 24.14 -5.08
C SER A 49 9.30 24.72 -4.22
N GLY A 50 10.23 23.90 -3.75
CA GLY A 50 11.39 24.35 -2.95
C GLY A 50 12.48 25.04 -3.78
N THR A 51 13.30 25.86 -3.12
CA THR A 51 14.54 26.41 -3.69
C THR A 51 15.51 25.30 -4.11
N PRO A 52 16.49 25.55 -4.99
CA PRO A 52 17.48 24.54 -5.37
C PRO A 52 18.20 23.89 -4.17
N HIS A 53 18.47 24.66 -3.11
CA HIS A 53 19.08 24.15 -1.89
C HIS A 53 18.13 23.23 -1.10
N GLN A 54 16.89 23.66 -0.88
CA GLN A 54 15.85 22.82 -0.23
C GLN A 54 15.60 21.53 -1.00
N ARG A 55 15.47 21.61 -2.33
CA ARG A 55 15.33 20.45 -3.23
C ARG A 55 16.50 19.50 -3.09
N SER A 56 17.74 20.00 -3.01
CA SER A 56 18.91 19.14 -2.82
C SER A 56 18.89 18.43 -1.47
N LYS A 57 18.50 19.13 -0.39
CA LYS A 57 18.41 18.59 0.96
C LYS A 57 17.34 17.50 1.07
N ILE A 58 16.12 17.76 0.60
CA ILE A 58 15.04 16.77 0.69
C ILE A 58 15.31 15.53 -0.18
N ILE A 59 16.04 15.66 -1.30
CA ILE A 59 16.51 14.50 -2.08
C ILE A 59 17.49 13.64 -1.29
N GLN A 60 18.36 14.26 -0.48
CA GLN A 60 19.28 13.52 0.40
C GLN A 60 18.51 12.81 1.52
N GLU A 61 17.57 13.49 2.17
CA GLU A 61 16.71 12.91 3.20
C GLU A 61 15.87 11.74 2.66
N LEU A 62 15.28 11.90 1.48
CA LEU A 62 14.57 10.83 0.77
C LEU A 62 15.48 9.63 0.48
N GLY A 63 16.71 9.88 0.03
CA GLY A 63 17.70 8.83 -0.21
C GLY A 63 18.11 8.11 1.07
N GLN A 64 18.28 8.83 2.17
CA GLN A 64 18.61 8.27 3.47
C GLN A 64 17.46 7.43 4.02
N ALA A 65 16.22 7.92 3.93
CA ALA A 65 15.03 7.16 4.31
C ALA A 65 14.88 5.87 3.49
N CYS A 66 15.11 5.94 2.18
CA CYS A 66 15.16 4.74 1.33
C CYS A 66 16.23 3.73 1.78
N LYS A 67 17.43 4.20 2.13
CA LYS A 67 18.56 3.33 2.51
C LYS A 67 18.39 2.71 3.89
N ASP A 68 18.02 3.52 4.87
CA ASP A 68 17.99 3.09 6.27
C ASP A 68 16.68 2.38 6.61
N TRP A 69 15.57 2.78 5.97
CA TRP A 69 14.23 2.29 6.30
C TRP A 69 13.57 1.50 5.18
N GLY A 70 13.80 1.88 3.91
CA GLY A 70 13.08 1.32 2.76
C GLY A 70 11.65 1.86 2.58
N PHE A 71 11.14 2.65 3.53
CA PHE A 71 9.84 3.31 3.51
C PHE A 71 9.85 4.61 4.33
N PHE A 72 8.88 5.49 4.06
CA PHE A 72 8.73 6.80 4.70
C PHE A 72 7.29 7.30 4.57
N MET A 73 6.91 8.27 5.41
CA MET A 73 5.66 9.00 5.30
C MET A 73 5.84 10.25 4.43
N LEU A 74 4.81 10.58 3.64
CA LEU A 74 4.81 11.77 2.78
C LEU A 74 3.80 12.79 3.28
N ILE A 75 4.19 14.06 3.37
CA ILE A 75 3.31 15.20 3.67
C ILE A 75 3.38 16.23 2.55
N ASN A 76 2.40 17.13 2.50
CA ASN A 76 2.30 18.20 1.49
C ASN A 76 2.45 17.66 0.05
N HIS A 77 1.87 16.48 -0.18
CA HIS A 77 2.00 15.70 -1.41
C HIS A 77 1.13 16.21 -2.57
N GLY A 78 0.27 17.21 -2.32
CA GLY A 78 -0.52 17.89 -3.35
C GLY A 78 -1.79 17.14 -3.79
N ILE A 79 -2.08 15.97 -3.22
CA ILE A 79 -3.35 15.26 -3.44
C ILE A 79 -4.43 15.96 -2.63
N PRO A 80 -5.55 16.39 -3.24
CA PRO A 80 -6.66 16.98 -2.51
C PRO A 80 -7.21 16.01 -1.46
N GLU A 81 -7.41 16.49 -0.23
CA GLU A 81 -7.98 15.68 0.84
C GLU A 81 -9.37 15.15 0.48
N SER A 82 -10.19 15.97 -0.19
CA SER A 82 -11.50 15.57 -0.71
C SER A 82 -11.44 14.38 -1.66
N LEU A 83 -10.38 14.27 -2.47
CA LEU A 83 -10.19 13.12 -3.36
C LEU A 83 -9.86 11.86 -2.56
N MET A 84 -8.97 11.97 -1.59
CA MET A 84 -8.62 10.84 -0.72
C MET A 84 -9.84 10.34 0.07
N GLU A 85 -10.64 11.26 0.59
CA GLU A 85 -11.88 10.94 1.29
C GLU A 85 -12.88 10.25 0.38
N ALA A 86 -13.08 10.77 -0.84
CA ALA A 86 -13.95 10.13 -1.83
C ALA A 86 -13.51 8.70 -2.16
N VAL A 87 -12.20 8.47 -2.37
CA VAL A 87 -11.65 7.14 -2.64
C VAL A 87 -11.88 6.20 -1.46
N ILE A 88 -11.58 6.64 -0.24
CA ILE A 88 -11.82 5.84 0.97
C ILE A 88 -13.31 5.51 1.10
N GLU A 89 -14.19 6.47 0.84
CA GLU A 89 -15.61 6.31 1.07
C GLU A 89 -16.25 5.27 0.16
N GLY A 90 -16.00 5.26 -1.15
CA GLY A 90 -16.59 4.17 -1.94
C GLY A 90 -15.77 2.88 -1.94
N ILE A 91 -14.52 2.85 -1.45
CA ILE A 91 -13.94 1.56 -1.02
C ILE A 91 -14.78 1.01 0.14
N ARG A 92 -15.13 1.82 1.14
CA ARG A 92 -16.05 1.39 2.22
C ARG A 92 -17.41 0.97 1.67
N GLY A 93 -17.99 1.81 0.81
CA GLY A 93 -19.25 1.53 0.13
C GLY A 93 -19.23 0.20 -0.63
N PHE A 94 -18.11 -0.16 -1.27
CA PHE A 94 -17.92 -1.48 -1.88
C PHE A 94 -17.96 -2.61 -0.84
N PHE A 95 -17.26 -2.47 0.29
CA PHE A 95 -17.22 -3.50 1.34
C PHE A 95 -18.52 -3.64 2.13
N ASP A 96 -19.38 -2.62 2.09
CA ASP A 96 -20.73 -2.60 2.68
C ASP A 96 -21.81 -3.18 1.75
N LEU A 97 -21.48 -3.47 0.48
CA LEU A 97 -22.35 -4.25 -0.40
C LEU A 97 -22.62 -5.65 0.16
N THR A 98 -23.69 -6.27 -0.33
CA THR A 98 -24.01 -7.67 -0.05
C THR A 98 -22.88 -8.59 -0.56
N GLU A 99 -22.74 -9.78 0.02
CA GLU A 99 -21.74 -10.73 -0.49
C GLU A 99 -22.05 -11.17 -1.92
N GLU A 100 -23.33 -11.28 -2.26
CA GLU A 100 -23.78 -11.61 -3.60
C GLU A 100 -23.21 -10.61 -4.62
N GLU A 101 -23.31 -9.31 -4.32
CA GLU A 101 -22.77 -8.24 -5.18
C GLU A 101 -21.25 -8.22 -5.20
N LYS A 102 -20.57 -8.42 -4.06
CA LYS A 102 -19.09 -8.44 -4.02
C LYS A 102 -18.52 -9.65 -4.77
N ARG A 103 -19.22 -10.78 -4.73
CA ARG A 103 -18.80 -12.02 -5.40
C ARG A 103 -18.86 -11.97 -6.92
N GLU A 104 -19.55 -10.98 -7.50
CA GLU A 104 -19.42 -10.67 -8.94
C GLU A 104 -17.96 -10.33 -9.33
N PHE A 105 -17.17 -9.84 -8.37
CA PHE A 105 -15.76 -9.52 -8.54
C PHE A 105 -14.83 -10.64 -8.00
N GLU A 106 -15.37 -11.76 -7.51
CA GLU A 106 -14.59 -12.93 -7.04
C GLU A 106 -14.09 -13.73 -8.26
N GLN A 107 -13.00 -13.27 -8.86
CA GLN A 107 -12.44 -13.88 -10.07
C GLN A 107 -11.15 -14.67 -9.78
N THR A 108 -10.95 -15.77 -10.51
CA THR A 108 -9.82 -16.71 -10.31
C THR A 108 -8.55 -16.29 -11.05
N ASN A 109 -8.67 -15.61 -12.20
CA ASN A 109 -7.53 -15.14 -12.95
C ASN A 109 -6.91 -13.89 -12.29
N VAL A 110 -5.64 -13.99 -11.89
CA VAL A 110 -4.88 -12.93 -11.22
C VAL A 110 -4.62 -11.70 -12.09
N LEU A 111 -4.72 -11.86 -13.42
CA LEU A 111 -4.56 -10.80 -14.40
C LEU A 111 -5.83 -9.98 -14.62
N ASN A 112 -6.95 -10.38 -14.01
CA ASN A 112 -8.17 -9.62 -14.13
C ASN A 112 -8.01 -8.23 -13.52
N PRO A 113 -8.52 -7.17 -14.20
CA PRO A 113 -8.29 -5.80 -13.75
C PRO A 113 -8.92 -5.47 -12.40
N ILE A 114 -10.03 -6.12 -12.05
CA ILE A 114 -10.72 -5.95 -10.77
C ILE A 114 -10.89 -7.33 -10.13
N ARG A 115 -10.52 -7.46 -8.85
CA ARG A 115 -10.63 -8.72 -8.11
C ARG A 115 -10.95 -8.49 -6.64
N TYR A 116 -11.98 -9.15 -6.16
CA TYR A 116 -12.33 -9.28 -4.75
C TYR A 116 -11.94 -10.67 -4.23
N GLY A 117 -11.52 -10.75 -2.97
CA GLY A 117 -11.29 -12.04 -2.31
C GLY A 117 -10.76 -11.90 -0.89
N THR A 118 -10.54 -13.05 -0.26
CA THR A 118 -10.05 -13.16 1.14
C THR A 118 -8.61 -13.65 1.24
N SER A 119 -8.10 -14.26 0.18
CA SER A 119 -6.77 -14.86 0.11
C SER A 119 -6.22 -14.64 -1.29
N PHE A 120 -4.95 -14.29 -1.38
CA PHE A 120 -4.33 -13.89 -2.64
C PHE A 120 -4.04 -15.12 -3.51
N ASN A 121 -3.50 -16.17 -2.88
CA ASN A 121 -3.20 -17.44 -3.50
C ASN A 121 -3.32 -18.62 -2.50
N ARG A 122 -4.53 -19.16 -2.37
CA ARG A 122 -4.86 -20.26 -1.44
C ARG A 122 -4.00 -21.52 -1.60
N SER A 123 -3.47 -21.80 -2.79
CA SER A 123 -2.63 -22.99 -3.00
C SER A 123 -1.20 -22.83 -2.49
N MET A 124 -0.75 -21.58 -2.28
CA MET A 124 0.60 -21.25 -1.81
C MET A 124 0.62 -20.78 -0.35
N GLU A 125 -0.52 -20.36 0.20
CA GLU A 125 -0.64 -19.80 1.54
C GLU A 125 -0.67 -20.91 2.61
N LYS A 126 0.37 -20.97 3.45
CA LYS A 126 0.40 -21.86 4.63
C LYS A 126 -0.50 -21.35 5.76
N VAL A 127 -0.63 -20.03 5.88
CA VAL A 127 -1.51 -19.34 6.82
C VAL A 127 -2.31 -18.32 6.03
N SER A 128 -3.63 -18.34 6.17
CA SER A 128 -4.55 -17.42 5.53
C SER A 128 -4.48 -16.05 6.19
N PHE A 129 -4.65 -14.98 5.42
CA PHE A 129 -4.73 -13.63 5.96
C PHE A 129 -6.11 -13.34 6.55
N TRP A 130 -6.16 -12.72 7.73
CA TRP A 130 -7.39 -12.19 8.31
C TRP A 130 -7.78 -10.86 7.66
N ARG A 131 -8.10 -10.91 6.35
CA ARG A 131 -8.37 -9.73 5.52
C ARG A 131 -9.27 -10.07 4.34
N ASP A 132 -10.20 -9.18 4.04
CA ASP A 132 -10.83 -9.08 2.72
C ASP A 132 -10.13 -8.01 1.88
N PHE A 133 -9.95 -8.24 0.58
CA PHE A 133 -9.27 -7.30 -0.31
C PHE A 133 -10.07 -7.03 -1.57
N LEU A 134 -9.91 -5.80 -2.07
CA LEU A 134 -10.27 -5.39 -3.41
C LEU A 134 -8.97 -4.96 -4.11
N LYS A 135 -8.66 -5.61 -5.21
CA LYS A 135 -7.54 -5.28 -6.10
C LYS A 135 -8.12 -4.65 -7.36
N ALA A 136 -7.54 -3.54 -7.79
CA ALA A 136 -7.92 -2.87 -9.02
C ALA A 136 -6.67 -2.37 -9.75
N PHE A 137 -6.58 -2.62 -11.06
CA PHE A 137 -5.59 -2.00 -11.94
C PHE A 137 -6.11 -0.63 -12.35
N VAL A 138 -5.57 0.41 -11.74
CA VAL A 138 -5.97 1.79 -12.02
C VAL A 138 -5.20 2.43 -13.19
N HIS A 139 -4.21 1.72 -13.73
CA HIS A 139 -3.43 2.19 -14.88
C HIS A 139 -2.84 1.03 -15.70
N PRO A 140 -2.65 1.20 -17.04
CA PRO A 140 -2.89 2.41 -17.85
C PRO A 140 -4.35 2.78 -18.02
N GLU A 141 -5.25 1.84 -17.78
CA GLU A 141 -6.68 2.05 -17.80
C GLU A 141 -7.21 2.04 -16.38
N PHE A 142 -8.11 2.98 -16.07
CA PHE A 142 -8.74 3.05 -14.77
C PHE A 142 -9.82 1.98 -14.62
N ASN A 143 -9.47 0.87 -13.99
CA ASN A 143 -10.43 -0.17 -13.63
C ASN A 143 -10.80 0.01 -12.17
N PHE A 144 -12.10 0.19 -11.90
CA PHE A 144 -12.63 0.26 -10.55
C PHE A 144 -14.05 -0.32 -10.53
N PRO A 145 -14.50 -0.98 -9.44
CA PRO A 145 -15.87 -1.47 -9.34
C PRO A 145 -16.89 -0.39 -9.69
N ASN A 146 -17.87 -0.75 -10.52
CA ASN A 146 -19.01 0.09 -10.85
C ASN A 146 -20.10 0.08 -9.74
N LYS A 147 -19.81 -0.58 -8.61
CA LYS A 147 -20.67 -0.67 -7.43
C LYS A 147 -19.95 -0.10 -6.21
N PRO A 148 -20.65 0.63 -5.32
CA PRO A 148 -22.05 1.04 -5.44
C PRO A 148 -22.27 2.03 -6.60
N ALA A 149 -23.51 2.12 -7.10
CA ALA A 149 -23.85 3.04 -8.19
C ALA A 149 -23.55 4.49 -7.80
N GLY A 150 -22.95 5.26 -8.71
CA GLY A 150 -22.54 6.65 -8.46
C GLY A 150 -21.07 6.81 -8.04
N PHE A 151 -20.33 5.71 -7.88
CA PHE A 151 -18.90 5.80 -7.60
C PHE A 151 -18.11 6.13 -8.88
N ARG A 152 -17.80 7.43 -9.08
CA ARG A 152 -16.98 7.94 -10.20
C ARG A 152 -16.04 9.04 -9.73
N PHE A 153 -14.78 8.69 -9.52
CA PHE A 153 -13.66 9.64 -9.37
C PHE A 153 -12.60 9.42 -10.46
N THR A 154 -13.00 8.74 -11.56
CA THR A 154 -12.11 8.29 -12.65
C THR A 154 -11.22 9.43 -13.13
N GLU A 155 -11.81 10.58 -13.47
CA GLU A 155 -11.07 11.73 -14.00
C GLU A 155 -10.11 12.35 -12.96
N SER A 156 -10.53 12.44 -11.69
CA SER A 156 -9.70 13.03 -10.63
C SER A 156 -8.55 12.12 -10.22
N VAL A 157 -8.76 10.80 -10.15
CA VAL A 157 -7.66 9.86 -9.86
C VAL A 157 -6.73 9.70 -11.05
N ASP A 158 -7.24 9.67 -12.28
CA ASP A 158 -6.39 9.60 -13.49
C ASP A 158 -5.47 10.83 -13.58
N GLN A 159 -5.99 12.02 -13.28
CA GLN A 159 -5.20 13.25 -13.24
C GLN A 159 -4.12 13.20 -12.17
N GLU A 160 -4.46 12.80 -10.94
CA GLU A 160 -3.48 12.72 -9.85
C GLU A 160 -2.45 11.62 -10.10
N GLU A 161 -2.85 10.44 -10.57
CA GLU A 161 -1.92 9.35 -10.91
C GLU A 161 -0.94 9.78 -12.02
N THR A 162 -1.43 10.49 -13.04
CA THR A 162 -0.57 11.04 -14.09
C THR A 162 0.48 12.00 -13.52
N LYS A 163 0.07 12.88 -12.60
CA LYS A 163 1.00 13.79 -11.90
C LYS A 163 2.03 12.99 -11.08
N TRP A 164 1.60 11.98 -10.33
CA TRP A 164 2.49 11.12 -9.54
C TRP A 164 3.51 10.40 -10.40
N LYS A 165 3.12 9.84 -11.56
CA LYS A 165 4.05 9.18 -12.48
C LYS A 165 5.01 10.14 -13.14
N GLN A 166 4.56 11.33 -13.50
CA GLN A 166 5.46 12.36 -14.02
C GLN A 166 6.51 12.73 -12.97
N MET A 167 6.11 12.85 -11.71
CA MET A 167 7.01 13.14 -10.60
C MET A 167 7.92 11.96 -10.24
N GLU A 168 7.42 10.72 -10.21
CA GLU A 168 8.23 9.52 -10.06
C GLU A 168 9.27 9.44 -11.16
N ARG A 169 8.90 9.66 -12.42
CA ARG A 169 9.84 9.71 -13.55
C ARG A 169 10.89 10.80 -13.37
N GLN A 170 10.52 12.00 -12.92
CA GLN A 170 11.46 13.09 -12.66
C GLN A 170 12.40 12.77 -11.50
N ASN A 171 11.87 12.18 -10.42
CA ASN A 171 12.62 11.82 -9.23
C ASN A 171 13.57 10.65 -9.52
N VAL A 172 13.08 9.58 -10.14
CA VAL A 172 13.88 8.43 -10.62
C VAL A 172 14.91 8.89 -11.65
N ALA A 173 14.59 9.79 -12.58
CA ALA A 173 15.58 10.32 -13.53
C ALA A 173 16.67 11.15 -12.83
N THR A 174 16.30 11.96 -11.84
CA THR A 174 17.23 12.74 -11.01
C THR A 174 18.10 11.80 -10.16
N TRP A 175 17.52 10.73 -9.61
CA TRP A 175 18.22 9.69 -8.87
C TRP A 175 19.17 8.91 -9.77
N LYS A 176 18.74 8.47 -10.95
CA LYS A 176 19.58 7.79 -11.96
C LYS A 176 20.74 8.68 -12.41
N ARG A 177 20.54 9.99 -12.57
CA ARG A 177 21.59 10.95 -12.94
C ARG A 177 22.61 11.18 -11.82
N LYS A 178 22.18 11.18 -10.54
CA LYS A 178 23.09 11.22 -9.38
C LYS A 178 23.80 9.87 -9.12
N ARG A 179 23.13 8.74 -9.40
CA ARG A 179 23.67 7.37 -9.29
C ARG A 179 24.68 7.05 -10.38
N ALA A 180 24.53 7.59 -11.59
CA ALA A 180 25.55 7.49 -12.64
C ALA A 180 26.91 8.12 -12.23
N ASN A 181 26.92 8.94 -11.17
CA ASN A 181 28.13 9.54 -10.60
C ASN A 181 28.61 8.85 -9.31
N ARG A 182 27.99 7.76 -8.86
CA ARG A 182 28.45 6.96 -7.72
C ARG A 182 28.22 5.47 -7.97
N ASP A 183 29.30 4.72 -8.02
CA ASP A 183 29.29 3.28 -8.21
C ASP A 183 28.41 2.55 -7.18
N GLY A 184 27.54 1.66 -7.66
CA GLY A 184 27.60 0.29 -7.13
C GLY A 184 26.52 -0.27 -6.20
N GLU A 185 25.35 0.33 -5.97
CA GLU A 185 24.27 -0.37 -5.24
C GLU A 185 22.94 -0.22 -5.95
N ARG A 186 22.03 -1.21 -5.86
CA ARG A 186 20.65 -1.21 -6.40
C ARG A 186 19.69 -1.45 -5.23
N GLU A 187 18.85 -0.46 -4.92
CA GLU A 187 17.81 -0.55 -3.87
C GLU A 187 16.46 -0.11 -4.47
N ILE A 188 15.40 -0.83 -4.11
CA ILE A 188 14.01 -0.59 -4.51
C ILE A 188 13.28 -0.11 -3.25
N CYS A 189 12.72 1.09 -3.25
CA CYS A 189 11.91 1.62 -2.14
C CYS A 189 10.42 1.34 -2.37
N TYR A 190 9.67 1.07 -1.29
CA TYR A 190 8.21 0.95 -1.33
C TYR A 190 7.55 2.19 -0.70
N LEU A 191 6.57 2.77 -1.39
CA LEU A 191 5.74 3.85 -0.85
C LEU A 191 4.57 3.25 -0.05
N SER A 192 4.39 3.67 1.21
CA SER A 192 3.28 3.26 2.07
C SER A 192 2.49 4.48 2.54
N TRP A 193 1.16 4.35 2.58
CA TRP A 193 0.21 5.42 2.92
C TRP A 193 -0.55 5.07 4.21
N ARG A 194 -0.68 6.01 5.15
CA ARG A 194 -1.49 5.82 6.38
C ARG A 194 -2.14 7.11 6.88
N ARG A 195 -3.46 7.09 7.12
CA ARG A 195 -4.24 8.19 7.72
C ARG A 195 -3.97 8.25 9.24
N ARG A 196 -3.73 9.44 9.79
CA ARG A 196 -3.81 9.67 11.25
C ARG A 196 -5.29 9.86 11.62
N GLY A 197 -5.90 8.82 12.19
CA GLY A 197 -7.17 8.89 12.92
C GLY A 197 -6.91 8.59 14.39
N GLY A 198 -7.53 9.36 15.29
CA GLY A 198 -7.24 9.38 16.73
C GLY A 198 -7.41 8.03 17.45
N SER A 199 -6.56 7.85 18.47
CA SER A 199 -6.60 6.84 19.53
C SER A 199 -7.00 5.42 19.12
N SER A 200 -6.02 4.62 18.70
CA SER A 200 -5.76 3.24 19.13
C SER A 200 -4.61 2.68 18.28
N GLN A 201 -3.62 2.06 18.94
CA GLN A 201 -2.35 1.62 18.35
C GLN A 201 -2.52 0.60 17.19
N PRO A 202 -1.55 0.51 16.26
CA PRO A 202 -1.53 -0.50 15.21
C PRO A 202 -0.29 -1.40 15.27
N THR A 203 -0.53 -2.70 15.17
CA THR A 203 0.47 -3.77 15.12
C THR A 203 1.28 -3.77 13.83
N MET A 204 2.60 -3.96 13.95
CA MET A 204 3.57 -4.05 12.85
C MET A 204 3.51 -5.41 12.11
N GLY A 205 3.74 -5.36 10.80
CA GLY A 205 4.14 -6.51 10.00
C GLY A 205 5.02 -6.03 8.84
N ALA A 206 6.30 -6.38 8.87
CA ALA A 206 7.27 -6.09 7.82
C ALA A 206 7.75 -7.42 7.22
N THR A 207 7.67 -7.56 5.89
CA THR A 207 8.29 -8.68 5.17
C THR A 207 9.48 -8.15 4.38
N THR A 208 10.69 -8.54 4.77
CA THR A 208 11.92 -8.33 3.99
C THR A 208 12.00 -9.40 2.89
N ALA A 209 11.85 -9.00 1.64
CA ALA A 209 12.17 -9.86 0.49
C ALA A 209 13.63 -9.61 0.08
N ARG A 210 14.54 -10.55 0.41
CA ARG A 210 15.88 -10.59 -0.20
C ARG A 210 15.73 -11.02 -1.66
N GLY A 211 16.27 -10.21 -2.57
CA GLY A 211 16.21 -10.45 -4.01
C GLY A 211 16.89 -11.76 -4.41
N GLY A 212 16.10 -12.70 -4.95
CA GLY A 212 16.58 -13.83 -5.74
C GLY A 212 16.63 -13.44 -7.22
N SER A 213 17.79 -13.67 -7.84
CA SER A 213 18.05 -13.42 -9.26
C SER A 213 17.05 -14.16 -10.15
N LEU A 214 16.29 -13.43 -10.97
CA LEU A 214 15.66 -14.01 -12.15
C LEU A 214 16.74 -14.19 -13.22
N VAL A 215 17.10 -15.43 -13.49
CA VAL A 215 17.69 -15.84 -14.77
C VAL A 215 16.53 -16.17 -15.71
N ALA A 216 16.70 -15.77 -16.98
CA ALA A 216 15.72 -15.75 -18.07
C ALA A 216 14.95 -17.05 -18.29
#